data_AF-A0A484ZV48-F1
#
_entry.id   AF-A0A484ZV48-F1
#
_cell.length_a   1.000
_cell.length_b   1.000
_cell.length_c   1.000
_cell.angle_alpha   90.00
_cell.angle_beta   90.00
_cell.angle_gamma   90.00
#
_symmetry.space_group_name_H-M   'P 1'
#
loop_
_entity.id
_entity.type
_entity.pdbx_description
1 polymer ?
#
loop_
_entity_poly.entity_id
_entity_poly.type
_entity_poly.pdbx_seq_one_letter_code
_entity_poly.pdbx_strand_id
1 'polypeptide(L)'
;MPEYCGVISKSPTVKAIKAKIEAEEAKFDFTILDRVVDEAVNIDIRQIAEQTQAQVAEVETVAAFGTNDVILDIRAPDEADSQPLKLEDVTVEKIPFYKLGTAFSELDKSKTYLLYCDRGVMSRLQALYLIEQGHSNVKVYRA
;
A
#
# COMPACT_ATOMS: atom_id res chain seq x y z
N MET A 1 -2.36 5.61 -1.50
CA MET A 1 -2.45 5.41 -2.96
C MET A 1 -1.84 6.63 -3.65
N PRO A 2 -0.65 6.53 -4.27
CA PRO A 2 -0.13 7.63 -5.08
C PRO A 2 -0.99 7.76 -6.33
N GLU A 3 -1.59 8.93 -6.54
CA GLU A 3 -2.29 9.25 -7.77
C GLU A 3 -1.26 9.36 -8.91
N TYR A 4 -1.25 8.35 -9.78
CA TYR A 4 -0.53 8.40 -11.04
C TYR A 4 -1.42 9.04 -12.12
N CYS A 5 -1.76 10.32 -11.99
CA CYS A 5 -2.57 11.03 -13.00
C CYS A 5 -1.79 11.36 -14.30
N GLY A 6 -0.56 10.85 -14.48
CA GLY A 6 0.29 11.20 -15.63
C GLY A 6 1.07 10.07 -16.29
N VAL A 7 0.89 8.80 -15.88
CA VAL A 7 1.87 7.74 -16.24
C VAL A 7 1.29 6.62 -17.13
N ILE A 8 0.08 6.77 -17.66
CA ILE A 8 -0.46 5.78 -18.61
C ILE A 8 -1.00 6.47 -19.87
N SER A 9 -0.13 7.17 -20.59
CA SER A 9 -0.41 7.50 -21.99
C SER A 9 0.76 7.09 -22.87
N LYS A 10 0.81 5.80 -23.21
CA LYS A 10 1.76 5.27 -24.19
C LYS A 10 1.17 5.49 -25.58
N SER A 11 1.70 6.47 -26.32
CA SER A 11 1.28 6.83 -27.70
C SER A 11 -0.18 7.32 -27.83
N PRO A 12 -0.52 8.50 -27.29
CA PRO A 12 -1.85 9.06 -27.45
C PRO A 12 -2.19 9.25 -28.93
N THR A 13 -3.33 8.71 -29.37
CA THR A 13 -3.78 8.83 -30.75
C THR A 13 -4.46 10.19 -30.94
N VAL A 14 -3.74 11.16 -31.49
CA VAL A 14 -4.20 12.56 -31.68
C VAL A 14 -5.13 12.77 -32.89
N LYS A 15 -5.45 11.72 -33.66
CA LYS A 15 -6.41 11.77 -34.77
C LYS A 15 -6.99 10.38 -35.08
N ALA A 16 -7.78 9.86 -34.15
CA ALA A 16 -8.40 8.55 -34.32
C ALA A 16 -9.37 8.54 -35.52
N ILE A 17 -9.34 7.46 -36.29
CA ILE A 17 -10.19 7.28 -37.47
C ILE A 17 -11.60 6.92 -36.97
N LYS A 18 -12.60 7.76 -37.25
CA LYS A 18 -13.98 7.60 -36.76
C LYS A 18 -14.55 6.20 -36.98
N ALA A 19 -14.38 5.65 -38.19
CA ALA A 19 -14.87 4.31 -38.52
C ALA A 19 -14.25 3.20 -37.65
N LYS A 20 -13.01 3.37 -37.18
CA LYS A 20 -12.38 2.42 -36.25
C LYS A 20 -12.96 2.55 -34.85
N ILE A 21 -13.30 3.76 -34.41
CA ILE A 21 -13.93 3.99 -33.10
C ILE A 21 -15.30 3.33 -33.06
N GLU A 22 -16.16 3.61 -34.05
CA GLU A 22 -17.52 3.06 -34.11
C GLU A 22 -17.53 1.53 -34.15
N ALA A 23 -16.55 0.92 -34.85
CA ALA A 23 -16.41 -0.53 -34.91
C ALA A 23 -15.97 -1.16 -33.57
N GLU A 24 -15.17 -0.45 -32.76
CA GLU A 24 -14.79 -0.92 -31.43
C GLU A 24 -15.91 -0.65 -30.41
N GLU A 25 -16.61 0.49 -30.49
CA GLU A 25 -17.76 0.82 -29.64
C GLU A 25 -18.91 -0.17 -29.83
N ALA A 26 -19.15 -0.65 -31.06
CA ALA A 26 -20.17 -1.67 -31.32
C ALA A 26 -19.91 -3.02 -30.62
N LYS A 27 -18.68 -3.28 -30.16
CA LYS A 27 -18.34 -4.49 -29.39
C LYS A 27 -18.54 -4.30 -27.89
N PHE A 28 -18.75 -3.07 -27.43
CA PHE A 28 -18.94 -2.76 -26.03
C PHE A 28 -20.41 -2.92 -25.63
N ASP A 29 -20.63 -3.60 -24.51
CA ASP A 29 -21.97 -3.75 -23.95
C ASP A 29 -22.32 -2.56 -23.06
N PHE A 30 -23.11 -1.63 -23.60
CA PHE A 30 -23.52 -0.42 -22.90
C PHE A 30 -24.43 -0.69 -21.69
N THR A 31 -25.05 -1.87 -21.59
CA THR A 31 -25.88 -2.21 -20.42
C THR A 31 -25.06 -2.30 -19.14
N ILE A 32 -23.75 -2.54 -19.25
CA ILE A 32 -22.83 -2.52 -18.11
C ILE A 32 -22.72 -1.12 -17.53
N LEU A 33 -22.71 -0.08 -18.36
CA LEU A 33 -22.64 1.31 -17.89
C LEU A 33 -23.91 1.67 -17.13
N ASP A 34 -25.08 1.36 -17.70
CA ASP A 34 -26.37 1.62 -17.07
C ASP A 34 -26.46 0.92 -15.72
N ARG A 35 -26.11 -0.37 -15.67
CA ARG A 35 -26.09 -1.14 -14.42
C ARG A 35 -25.16 -0.54 -13.38
N VAL A 36 -23.93 -0.16 -13.75
CA VAL A 36 -22.96 0.40 -12.80
C VAL A 36 -23.42 1.76 -12.27
N VAL A 37 -24.10 2.57 -13.09
CA VAL A 37 -24.69 3.84 -12.67
C VAL A 37 -25.87 3.60 -11.71
N ASP A 38 -26.73 2.64 -12.02
CA ASP A 38 -27.88 2.28 -11.17
C ASP A 38 -27.45 1.67 -9.82
N GLU A 39 -26.38 0.88 -9.83
CA GLU A 39 -25.80 0.25 -8.63
C GLU A 39 -24.84 1.18 -7.87
N ALA A 40 -24.57 2.40 -8.37
CA ALA A 40 -23.62 3.31 -7.75
C ALA A 40 -24.09 3.75 -6.37
N VAL A 41 -23.20 3.64 -5.38
CA VAL A 41 -23.47 4.05 -4.00
C VAL A 41 -22.88 5.43 -3.73
N ASN A 42 -23.71 6.36 -3.27
CA ASN A 42 -23.26 7.66 -2.79
C ASN A 42 -23.00 7.58 -1.28
N ILE A 43 -21.74 7.76 -0.89
CA ILE A 43 -21.31 7.68 0.51
C ILE A 43 -20.77 9.05 0.94
N ASP A 44 -21.19 9.52 2.11
CA ASP A 44 -20.61 10.72 2.72
C ASP A 44 -19.15 10.44 3.11
N ILE A 45 -18.22 11.31 2.72
CA ILE A 45 -16.79 11.16 3.03
C ILE A 45 -16.51 10.99 4.52
N ARG A 46 -17.38 11.51 5.40
CA ARG A 46 -17.28 11.38 6.86
C ARG A 46 -17.62 9.95 7.32
N GLN A 47 -18.55 9.27 6.65
CA GLN A 47 -18.91 7.88 6.93
C GLN A 47 -17.81 6.90 6.50
N ILE A 48 -17.04 7.24 5.46
CA ILE A 48 -15.90 6.43 5.00
C ILE A 48 -14.84 6.33 6.10
N ALA A 49 -14.61 7.38 6.89
CA ALA A 49 -13.64 7.35 7.98
C ALA A 49 -14.00 6.30 9.06
N GLU A 50 -15.29 6.17 9.40
CA GLU A 50 -15.79 5.21 10.38
C GLU A 50 -15.67 3.77 9.87
N GLN A 51 -16.01 3.51 8.60
CA GLN A 51 -15.87 2.19 7.98
C GLN A 51 -14.40 1.79 7.77
N THR A 52 -13.56 2.76 7.41
CA THR A 52 -12.12 2.55 7.23
C THR A 52 -11.46 2.23 8.57
N GLN A 53 -11.86 2.88 9.68
CA GLN A 53 -11.36 2.55 11.02
C GLN A 53 -11.67 1.10 11.43
N ALA A 54 -12.80 0.54 10.99
CA ALA A 54 -13.17 -0.85 11.28
C ALA A 54 -12.29 -1.87 10.53
N GLN A 55 -11.79 -1.56 9.32
CA GLN A 55 -10.86 -2.41 8.57
C GLN A 55 -9.38 -2.16 8.93
N VAL A 56 -9.01 -0.93 9.28
CA VAL A 56 -7.64 -0.55 9.68
C VAL A 56 -7.27 -1.12 11.08
N ALA A 57 -8.23 -1.72 11.79
CA ALA A 57 -8.01 -2.40 13.06
C ALA A 57 -7.12 -3.64 12.99
N GLU A 58 -6.78 -4.16 11.80
CA GLU A 58 -5.97 -5.39 11.68
C GLU A 58 -4.46 -5.20 11.89
N VAL A 59 -3.94 -3.98 11.68
CA VAL A 59 -2.49 -3.76 11.78
C VAL A 59 -2.10 -3.43 13.21
N GLU A 60 -1.64 -4.44 13.95
CA GLU A 60 -1.13 -4.28 15.31
C GLU A 60 0.02 -3.26 15.34
N THR A 61 -0.11 -2.23 16.19
CA THR A 61 0.94 -1.21 16.42
C THR A 61 1.55 -1.44 17.79
N VAL A 62 2.87 -1.57 17.85
CA VAL A 62 3.62 -1.87 19.07
C VAL A 62 4.69 -0.81 19.35
N ALA A 63 4.91 -0.54 20.63
CA ALA A 63 5.98 0.35 21.11
C ALA A 63 7.13 -0.42 21.79
N ALA A 64 6.94 -1.72 22.07
CA ALA A 64 7.92 -2.57 22.73
C ALA A 64 8.37 -3.70 21.80
N PHE A 65 9.60 -4.17 22.02
CA PHE A 65 10.21 -5.25 21.24
C PHE A 65 10.16 -6.58 22.00
N GLY A 66 9.84 -7.65 21.29
CA GLY A 66 10.12 -9.02 21.70
C GLY A 66 11.52 -9.48 21.30
N THR A 67 11.96 -10.61 21.83
CA THR A 67 13.28 -11.21 21.55
C THR A 67 13.49 -11.64 20.10
N ASN A 68 12.42 -11.86 19.34
CA ASN A 68 12.44 -12.29 17.92
C ASN A 68 12.00 -11.18 16.95
N ASP A 69 11.89 -9.94 17.44
CA ASP A 69 11.43 -8.83 16.63
C ASP A 69 12.59 -8.21 15.85
N VAL A 70 12.33 -7.85 14.60
CA VAL A 70 13.26 -7.13 13.73
C VAL A 70 12.57 -5.88 13.20
N ILE A 71 13.21 -4.74 13.37
CA ILE A 71 12.72 -3.47 12.85
C ILE A 71 13.14 -3.35 11.38
N LEU A 72 12.16 -3.13 10.50
CA LEU A 72 12.41 -2.76 9.12
C LEU A 72 12.19 -1.26 8.95
N ASP A 73 13.28 -0.51 8.78
CA ASP A 73 13.23 0.89 8.37
C ASP A 73 12.89 0.97 6.88
N ILE A 74 11.65 1.36 6.59
CA ILE A 74 11.11 1.39 5.23
C ILE A 74 11.14 2.78 4.59
N ARG A 75 11.82 3.73 5.23
CA ARG A 75 12.01 5.09 4.72
C ARG A 75 12.88 5.08 3.45
N ALA A 76 12.89 6.22 2.76
CA ALA A 76 13.78 6.38 1.62
C ALA A 76 15.25 6.29 2.09
N PRO A 77 16.18 5.74 1.29
CA PRO A 77 17.58 5.55 1.71
C PRO A 77 18.25 6.83 2.23
N ASP A 78 18.01 7.95 1.56
CA ASP A 78 18.49 9.29 1.93
C ASP A 78 17.95 9.76 3.30
N GLU A 79 16.68 9.49 3.59
CA GLU A 79 16.05 9.77 4.89
C GLU A 79 16.64 8.87 6.01
N ALA A 80 16.80 7.57 5.73
CA ALA A 80 17.34 6.61 6.68
C ALA A 80 18.86 6.78 6.94
N ASP A 81 19.59 7.36 5.98
CA ASP A 81 21.01 7.65 6.12
C ASP A 81 21.27 8.98 6.81
N SER A 82 20.43 10.00 6.54
CA SER A 82 20.51 11.29 7.22
C SER A 82 20.06 11.22 8.69
N GLN A 83 19.06 10.40 8.99
CA GLN A 83 18.51 10.21 10.34
C GLN A 83 18.41 8.71 10.68
N PRO A 84 19.54 8.04 10.97
CA PRO A 84 19.55 6.62 11.25
C PRO A 84 18.77 6.30 12.53
N LEU A 85 17.84 5.37 12.43
CA LEU A 85 17.11 4.84 13.57
C LEU A 85 18.07 4.01 14.43
N LYS A 86 18.31 4.45 15.66
CA LYS A 86 19.12 3.73 16.65
C LYS A 86 18.21 3.28 17.78
N LEU A 87 18.04 1.97 17.90
CA LEU A 87 17.29 1.35 18.97
C LEU A 87 18.21 0.36 19.68
N GLU A 88 18.11 0.32 21.01
CA GLU A 88 18.83 -0.66 21.83
C GLU A 88 18.04 -1.97 21.87
N ASP A 89 18.74 -3.10 22.00
CA ASP A 89 18.17 -4.44 22.14
C ASP A 89 17.30 -4.98 20.98
N VAL A 90 17.38 -4.37 19.79
CA VAL A 90 16.66 -4.85 18.59
C VAL A 90 17.48 -4.68 17.32
N THR A 91 17.34 -5.63 16.38
CA THR A 91 17.99 -5.54 15.07
C THR A 91 17.21 -4.58 14.18
N VAL A 92 17.90 -3.61 13.55
CA VAL A 92 17.33 -2.67 12.59
C VAL A 92 17.90 -2.94 11.20
N GLU A 93 17.04 -3.28 10.25
CA GLU A 93 17.39 -3.48 8.83
C GLU A 93 16.74 -2.39 7.96
N LYS A 94 17.45 -1.91 6.94
CA LYS A 94 16.98 -0.87 6.03
C LYS A 94 16.45 -1.49 4.73
N ILE A 95 15.14 -1.43 4.52
CA ILE A 95 14.49 -1.92 3.30
C ILE A 95 13.47 -0.89 2.82
N PRO A 96 13.81 -0.04 1.83
CA PRO A 96 12.89 0.97 1.34
C PRO A 96 11.55 0.37 0.89
N PHE A 97 10.44 1.06 1.18
CA PHE A 97 9.08 0.53 0.96
C PHE A 97 8.85 -0.05 -0.45
N TYR A 98 9.47 0.53 -1.49
CA TYR A 98 9.32 0.09 -2.88
C TYR A 98 10.04 -1.24 -3.20
N LYS A 99 10.93 -1.71 -2.33
CA LYS A 99 11.56 -3.06 -2.40
C LYS A 99 10.96 -4.04 -1.40
N LEU A 100 10.15 -3.55 -0.46
CA LEU A 100 9.63 -4.34 0.65
C LEU A 100 8.82 -5.53 0.16
N GLY A 101 7.87 -5.34 -0.77
CA GLY A 101 7.00 -6.43 -1.24
C GLY A 101 7.77 -7.63 -1.82
N THR A 102 8.87 -7.40 -2.54
CA THR A 102 9.71 -8.49 -3.08
C THR A 102 10.65 -9.07 -2.03
N ALA A 103 11.29 -8.21 -1.23
CA ALA A 103 12.27 -8.65 -0.23
C ALA A 103 11.61 -9.40 0.93
N PHE A 104 10.37 -9.05 1.30
CA PHE A 104 9.67 -9.64 2.43
C PHE A 104 9.42 -11.14 2.28
N SER A 105 9.29 -11.63 1.04
CA SER A 105 9.12 -13.06 0.76
C SER A 105 10.38 -13.90 1.04
N GLU A 106 11.57 -13.26 1.01
CA GLU A 106 12.87 -13.90 1.26
C GLU A 106 13.28 -13.85 2.74
N LEU A 107 12.54 -13.09 3.55
CA LEU A 107 12.79 -12.93 4.97
C LEU A 107 12.40 -14.19 5.78
N ASP A 108 13.01 -14.32 6.95
CA ASP A 108 12.80 -15.44 7.87
C ASP A 108 11.39 -15.39 8.48
N LYS A 109 10.53 -16.33 8.05
CA LYS A 109 9.14 -16.43 8.50
C LYS A 109 8.97 -16.74 9.99
N SER A 110 10.04 -17.14 10.69
CA SER A 110 10.00 -17.40 12.14
C SER A 110 10.09 -16.12 12.99
N LYS A 111 10.48 -14.99 12.39
CA LYS A 111 10.63 -13.69 13.06
C LYS A 111 9.41 -12.81 12.86
N THR A 112 9.24 -11.85 13.76
CA THR A 112 8.22 -10.80 13.63
C THR A 112 8.87 -9.53 13.09
N TYR A 113 8.30 -8.95 12.05
CA TYR A 113 8.83 -7.75 11.42
C TYR A 113 8.01 -6.52 11.81
N LEU A 114 8.70 -5.53 12.38
CA LEU A 114 8.12 -4.27 12.83
C LEU A 114 8.47 -3.16 11.82
N LEU A 115 7.49 -2.70 11.04
CA LEU A 115 7.72 -1.68 10.02
C LEU A 115 7.80 -0.27 10.64
N TYR A 116 8.84 0.49 10.28
CA TYR A 116 9.06 1.85 10.76
C TYR A 116 9.16 2.88 9.63
N CYS A 117 8.47 4.00 9.81
CA CYS A 117 8.63 5.24 9.05
C CYS A 117 8.26 6.43 9.95
N ASP A 118 8.81 7.61 9.69
CA ASP A 118 8.71 8.76 10.60
C ASP A 118 7.28 9.13 11.02
N ARG A 119 6.34 9.18 10.06
CA ARG A 119 4.94 9.54 10.35
C ARG A 119 4.05 8.33 10.68
N GLY A 120 4.56 7.11 10.54
CA GLY A 120 3.82 5.84 10.63
C GLY A 120 2.76 5.59 9.55
N VAL A 121 2.54 6.53 8.61
CA VAL A 121 1.56 6.36 7.52
C VAL A 121 2.03 5.28 6.54
N MET A 122 3.31 5.35 6.13
CA MET A 122 3.86 4.37 5.19
C MET A 122 3.95 2.98 5.83
N SER A 123 4.36 2.89 7.11
CA SER A 123 4.40 1.61 7.84
C SER A 123 3.03 0.93 7.88
N ARG A 124 1.96 1.66 8.20
CA ARG A 124 0.61 1.09 8.25
C ARG A 124 0.12 0.60 6.89
N LEU A 125 0.33 1.40 5.85
CA LEU A 125 -0.07 1.04 4.48
C LEU A 125 0.67 -0.21 3.98
N GLN A 126 1.98 -0.29 4.22
CA GLN A 126 2.77 -1.43 3.81
C GLN A 126 2.46 -2.69 4.64
N ALA A 127 2.21 -2.54 5.93
CA ALA A 127 1.82 -3.67 6.78
C ALA A 127 0.47 -4.26 6.33
N LEU A 128 -0.52 -3.41 6.03
CA LEU A 128 -1.80 -3.86 5.48
C LEU A 128 -1.61 -4.62 4.17
N TYR A 129 -0.81 -4.07 3.25
CA TYR A 129 -0.51 -4.72 1.97
C TYR A 129 0.15 -6.09 2.15
N LEU A 130 1.09 -6.24 3.09
CA LEU A 130 1.73 -7.53 3.38
C LEU A 130 0.75 -8.53 4.00
N ILE A 131 -0.17 -8.07 4.87
CA ILE A 131 -1.22 -8.92 5.45
C ILE A 131 -2.18 -9.42 4.38
N GLU A 132 -2.60 -8.55 3.44
CA GLU A 132 -3.43 -8.93 2.29
C GLU A 132 -2.73 -9.95 1.37
N GLN A 133 -1.39 -9.93 1.31
CA GLN A 133 -0.58 -10.95 0.62
C GLN A 133 -0.46 -12.27 1.40
N GLY A 134 -0.97 -12.33 2.63
CA GLY A 134 -0.97 -13.52 3.49
C GLY A 134 0.17 -13.57 4.52
N HIS A 135 0.90 -12.46 4.72
CA HIS A 135 1.94 -12.39 5.76
C HIS A 135 1.33 -11.98 7.11
N SER A 136 1.31 -12.90 8.08
CA SER A 136 0.76 -12.63 9.42
C SER A 136 1.80 -12.17 10.44
N ASN A 137 3.10 -12.18 10.09
CA ASN A 137 4.21 -11.85 10.99
C ASN A 137 4.68 -10.39 10.84
N VAL A 138 3.75 -9.47 10.57
CA VAL A 138 4.03 -8.04 10.32
C VAL A 138 3.25 -7.18 11.32
N LYS A 139 3.95 -6.22 11.94
CA LYS A 139 3.37 -5.20 12.81
C LYS A 139 3.96 -3.83 12.49
N VAL A 140 3.40 -2.78 13.06
CA VAL A 140 3.93 -1.41 12.93
C VAL A 140 4.63 -1.00 14.21
N TYR A 141 5.87 -0.52 14.10
CA TYR A 141 6.56 0.11 15.22
C TYR A 141 6.20 1.58 15.32
N ARG A 142 5.81 2.01 16.52
CA ARG A 142 5.62 3.43 16.84
C ARG A 142 6.06 3.68 18.27
N ALA A 143 7.06 4.57 18.42
CA ALA A 143 7.46 5.13 19.72
C ALA A 143 6.44 6.15 20.23
#